data_AF-A0A2D9CC17-F1
#
_entry.id   AF-A0A2D9CC17-F1
#
_cell.length_a   1.000
_cell.length_b   1.000
_cell.length_c   1.000
_cell.angle_alpha   90.00
_cell.angle_beta   90.00
_cell.angle_gamma   90.00
#
_symmetry.space_group_name_H-M   'P 1'
#
loop_
_entity.id
_entity.type
_entity.pdbx_description
1 polymer ?
#
loop_
_entity_poly.entity_id
_entity_poly.type
_entity_poly.pdbx_seq_one_letter_code
_entity_poly.pdbx_strand_id
1 'polypeptide(L)'
;MAQQQYQQQAQAQAQYLSQGASEASDSYLSQISDVSLEVLEHFGSEAPALLNNYACAVEDALIEQVGRNGTMNLMLDSASEERAAMNIMLTDPDVLADYVNGFFGANGPYPTPTAAEAAAINEYLVREQFANEIAQQEERGVPSNFQRPVMDMPTPGRQQSAANSFWGDFSQLMDNNPENAWQYLSGAPAQAFQSKMLVQDF
;
A
#
# COMPACT_ATOMS: atom_id res chain seq x y z
N MET A 1 -30.84 -54.20 91.50
CA MET A 1 -31.41 -54.98 90.39
C MET A 1 -31.40 -54.25 89.04
N ALA A 2 -31.49 -52.91 88.98
CA ALA A 2 -31.50 -52.18 87.70
C ALA A 2 -30.17 -52.14 86.92
N GLN A 3 -29.00 -52.26 87.58
CA GLN A 3 -27.70 -52.25 86.88
C GLN A 3 -27.35 -53.57 86.17
N GLN A 4 -27.90 -54.72 86.59
CA GLN A 4 -27.60 -56.01 85.96
C GLN A 4 -28.33 -56.19 84.62
N GLN A 5 -29.51 -55.58 84.44
CA GLN A 5 -30.24 -55.63 83.16
C GLN A 5 -29.56 -54.82 82.05
N TYR A 6 -28.89 -53.71 82.39
CA TYR A 6 -28.24 -52.86 81.39
C TYR A 6 -26.99 -53.49 80.76
N GLN A 7 -26.22 -54.27 81.54
CA GLN A 7 -25.05 -54.99 81.01
C GLN A 7 -25.43 -56.17 80.10
N GLN A 8 -26.53 -56.87 80.37
CA GLN A 8 -27.00 -57.96 79.50
C GLN A 8 -27.50 -57.44 78.15
N GLN A 9 -28.12 -56.27 78.12
CA GLN A 9 -28.63 -55.67 76.88
C GLN A 9 -27.48 -55.15 75.98
N ALA A 10 -26.40 -54.63 76.57
CA ALA A 10 -25.22 -54.19 75.82
C ALA A 10 -24.45 -55.35 75.16
N GLN A 11 -24.36 -56.50 75.84
CA GLN A 11 -23.70 -57.69 75.28
C GLN A 11 -24.50 -58.31 74.12
N ALA A 12 -25.83 -58.36 74.22
CA ALA A 12 -26.69 -58.86 73.15
C ALA A 12 -26.61 -57.98 71.88
N GLN A 13 -26.48 -56.66 72.05
CA GLN A 13 -26.38 -55.73 70.94
C GLN A 13 -25.02 -55.78 70.24
N ALA A 14 -23.93 -56.04 70.97
CA ALA A 14 -22.60 -56.23 70.40
C ALA A 14 -22.50 -57.55 69.58
N GLN A 15 -23.19 -58.60 70.02
CA GLN A 15 -23.18 -59.89 69.33
C GLN A 15 -24.00 -59.88 68.02
N TYR A 16 -25.02 -59.02 67.94
CA TYR A 16 -25.78 -58.79 66.70
C TYR A 16 -25.00 -57.97 65.65
N LEU A 17 -24.14 -57.04 66.08
CA LEU A 17 -23.34 -56.23 65.15
C LEU A 17 -22.17 -57.01 64.52
N SER A 18 -21.67 -58.08 65.15
CA SER A 18 -20.55 -58.86 64.60
C SER A 18 -20.97 -59.95 63.62
N GLN A 19 -22.22 -60.42 63.63
CA GLN A 19 -22.70 -61.47 62.72
C GLN A 19 -23.11 -60.95 61.33
N GLY A 20 -23.48 -59.67 61.19
CA GLY A 20 -23.94 -59.11 59.93
C GLY A 20 -22.86 -58.75 58.90
N ALA A 21 -21.57 -58.76 59.29
CA ALA A 21 -20.47 -58.30 58.43
C ALA A 21 -19.82 -59.43 57.58
N SER A 22 -20.02 -60.70 57.95
CA SER A 22 -19.29 -61.84 57.35
C SER A 22 -20.07 -62.57 56.25
N GLU A 23 -21.40 -62.58 56.29
CA GLU A 23 -22.24 -63.26 55.28
C GLU A 23 -22.40 -62.45 53.98
N ALA A 24 -22.23 -61.14 54.04
CA ALA A 24 -22.34 -60.28 52.86
C ALA A 24 -21.20 -60.53 51.86
N SER A 25 -19.97 -60.72 52.33
CA SER A 25 -18.78 -60.92 51.49
C SER A 25 -18.84 -62.18 50.62
N ASP A 26 -19.31 -63.32 51.14
CA ASP A 26 -19.42 -64.58 50.39
C ASP A 26 -20.57 -64.55 49.36
N SER A 27 -21.60 -63.75 49.64
CA SER A 27 -22.71 -63.53 48.71
C SER A 27 -22.29 -62.73 47.47
N TYR A 28 -21.33 -61.79 47.62
CA TYR A 28 -20.77 -61.05 46.49
C TYR A 28 -19.82 -61.91 45.64
N LEU A 29 -19.03 -62.78 46.28
CA LEU A 29 -18.13 -63.70 45.57
C LEU A 29 -18.87 -64.78 44.78
N SER A 30 -20.00 -65.28 45.27
CA SER A 30 -20.83 -66.28 44.57
C SER A 30 -21.61 -65.74 43.36
N GLN A 31 -21.69 -64.42 43.20
CA GLN A 31 -22.33 -63.75 42.05
C GLN A 31 -21.32 -63.37 40.95
N ILE A 32 -20.03 -63.55 41.21
CA ILE A 32 -18.95 -63.25 40.25
C ILE A 32 -18.77 -64.47 39.35
N SER A 33 -18.84 -64.26 38.04
CA SER A 33 -18.58 -65.27 37.01
C SER A 33 -17.19 -65.89 37.17
N ASP A 34 -17.05 -67.19 36.93
CA ASP A 34 -15.77 -67.93 36.96
C ASP A 34 -14.68 -67.24 36.12
N VAL A 35 -15.07 -66.64 34.98
CA VAL A 35 -14.16 -65.87 34.10
C VAL A 35 -13.68 -64.58 34.77
N SER A 36 -14.56 -63.89 35.50
CA SER A 36 -14.19 -62.68 36.24
C SER A 36 -13.28 -63.01 37.42
N LEU A 37 -13.41 -64.20 38.00
CA LEU A 37 -12.58 -64.70 39.09
C LEU A 37 -11.17 -65.06 38.58
N GLU A 38 -11.05 -65.70 37.41
CA GLU A 38 -9.78 -65.94 36.73
C GLU A 38 -9.04 -64.64 36.38
N VAL A 39 -9.77 -63.62 35.90
CA VAL A 39 -9.18 -62.29 35.62
C VAL A 39 -8.72 -61.60 36.91
N LEU A 40 -9.46 -61.76 38.01
CA LEU A 40 -9.06 -61.24 39.32
C LEU A 40 -7.82 -61.96 39.87
N GLU A 41 -7.71 -63.27 39.66
CA GLU A 41 -6.53 -64.06 40.06
C GLU A 41 -5.29 -63.72 39.23
N HIS A 42 -5.44 -63.47 37.93
CA HIS A 42 -4.31 -63.19 37.04
C HIS A 42 -3.89 -61.71 36.98
N PHE A 43 -4.83 -60.78 37.11
CA PHE A 43 -4.57 -59.34 36.92
C PHE A 43 -4.85 -58.48 38.16
N GLY A 44 -5.44 -59.05 39.22
CA GLY A 44 -5.77 -58.33 40.45
C GLY A 44 -7.07 -57.52 40.36
N SER A 45 -7.56 -57.07 41.51
CA SER A 45 -8.82 -56.31 41.65
C SER A 45 -8.81 -54.91 41.03
N GLU A 46 -7.63 -54.42 40.65
CA GLU A 46 -7.45 -53.10 40.03
C GLU A 46 -7.61 -53.12 38.50
N ALA A 47 -7.51 -54.30 37.87
CA ALA A 47 -7.51 -54.45 36.40
C ALA A 47 -8.76 -53.86 35.70
N PRO A 48 -9.99 -54.04 36.20
CA PRO A 48 -11.18 -53.46 35.57
C PRO A 48 -11.15 -51.91 35.60
N ALA A 49 -10.65 -51.34 36.70
CA ALA A 49 -10.53 -49.89 36.83
C ALA A 49 -9.44 -49.33 35.91
N LEU A 50 -8.28 -49.99 35.82
CA LEU A 50 -7.19 -49.59 34.93
C LEU A 50 -7.62 -49.63 33.46
N LEU A 51 -8.32 -50.69 33.02
CA LEU A 51 -8.81 -50.81 31.65
C LEU A 51 -9.79 -49.70 31.29
N ASN A 52 -10.72 -49.37 32.20
CA ASN A 52 -11.67 -48.28 31.94
C ASN A 52 -10.96 -46.92 31.84
N ASN A 53 -9.99 -46.64 32.72
CA ASN A 53 -9.21 -45.40 32.64
C ASN A 53 -8.42 -45.30 31.33
N TYR A 54 -7.79 -46.39 30.89
CA TYR A 54 -7.11 -46.44 29.60
C TYR A 54 -8.08 -46.27 28.43
N ALA A 55 -9.25 -46.91 28.47
CA ALA A 55 -10.27 -46.75 27.44
C ALA A 55 -10.71 -45.29 27.31
N CYS A 56 -11.03 -44.62 28.43
CA CYS A 56 -11.37 -43.20 28.41
C CYS A 56 -10.21 -42.33 27.89
N ALA A 57 -8.97 -42.59 28.30
CA ALA A 57 -7.82 -41.82 27.83
C ALA A 57 -7.58 -42.00 26.31
N VAL A 58 -7.80 -43.20 25.77
CA VAL A 58 -7.72 -43.45 24.33
C VAL A 58 -8.87 -42.78 23.58
N GLU A 59 -10.09 -42.81 24.13
CA GLU A 59 -11.25 -42.12 23.56
C GLU A 59 -11.03 -40.61 23.49
N ASP A 60 -10.54 -40.00 24.57
CA ASP A 60 -10.22 -38.57 24.62
C ASP A 60 -9.13 -38.19 23.60
N ALA A 61 -8.05 -38.99 23.55
CA ALA A 61 -6.97 -38.78 22.57
C ALA A 61 -7.46 -38.93 21.13
N LEU A 62 -8.38 -39.88 20.87
CA LEU A 62 -8.97 -40.08 19.55
C LEU A 62 -9.89 -38.91 19.17
N ILE A 63 -10.70 -38.41 20.10
CA ILE A 63 -11.56 -37.23 19.89
C ILE A 63 -10.69 -36.00 19.56
N GLU A 64 -9.62 -35.76 20.33
CA GLU A 64 -8.68 -34.67 20.06
C GLU A 64 -8.04 -34.81 18.67
N GLN A 65 -7.59 -36.03 18.32
CA GLN A 65 -6.98 -36.28 17.02
C GLN A 65 -7.95 -36.06 15.86
N VAL A 66 -9.19 -36.54 15.98
CA VAL A 66 -10.23 -36.32 14.96
C VAL A 66 -10.55 -34.83 14.84
N GLY A 67 -10.67 -34.11 15.96
CA GLY A 67 -10.86 -32.66 15.95
C GLY A 67 -9.72 -31.92 15.25
N ARG A 68 -8.47 -32.25 15.58
CA ARG A 68 -7.27 -31.68 14.94
C ARG A 68 -7.17 -32.01 13.45
N ASN A 69 -7.55 -33.23 13.06
CA ASN A 69 -7.59 -33.60 11.64
C ASN A 69 -8.66 -32.80 10.88
N GLY A 70 -9.81 -32.55 11.50
CA GLY A 70 -10.86 -31.70 10.91
C GLY A 70 -10.38 -30.27 10.68
N THR A 71 -9.72 -29.66 11.67
CA THR A 71 -9.17 -28.31 11.52
C THR A 71 -8.02 -28.24 10.52
N MET A 72 -7.15 -29.26 10.49
CA MET A 72 -6.08 -29.36 9.50
C MET A 72 -6.63 -29.49 8.08
N ASN A 73 -7.68 -30.30 7.88
CA ASN A 73 -8.32 -30.44 6.56
C ASN A 73 -8.96 -29.12 6.12
N LEU A 74 -9.65 -28.41 7.01
CA LEU A 74 -10.21 -27.09 6.70
C LEU A 74 -9.11 -26.09 6.29
N MET A 75 -8.01 -26.06 7.05
CA MET A 75 -6.86 -25.20 6.75
C MET A 75 -6.20 -25.57 5.41
N LEU A 76 -6.07 -26.87 5.12
CA LEU A 76 -5.49 -27.34 3.86
C LEU A 76 -6.40 -26.98 2.68
N ASP A 77 -7.72 -27.12 2.84
CA ASP A 77 -8.70 -26.75 1.82
C ASP A 77 -8.64 -25.25 1.53
N SER A 78 -8.68 -24.41 2.57
CA SER A 78 -8.55 -22.96 2.42
C SER A 78 -7.22 -22.54 1.79
N ALA A 79 -6.11 -23.18 2.18
CA ALA A 79 -4.79 -22.90 1.60
C ALA A 79 -4.70 -23.37 0.14
N SER A 80 -5.39 -24.47 -0.20
CA SER A 80 -5.46 -24.96 -1.57
C SER A 80 -6.26 -24.02 -2.48
N GLU A 81 -7.37 -23.46 -1.96
CA GLU A 81 -8.18 -22.46 -2.65
C GLU A 81 -7.39 -21.17 -2.86
N GLU A 82 -6.71 -20.67 -1.82
CA GLU A 82 -5.86 -19.48 -1.93
C GLU A 82 -4.76 -19.69 -2.98
N ARG A 83 -4.09 -20.84 -2.96
CA ARG A 83 -3.06 -21.17 -3.94
C ARG A 83 -3.64 -21.27 -5.36
N ALA A 84 -4.84 -21.82 -5.52
CA ALA A 84 -5.51 -21.89 -6.81
C ALA A 84 -5.87 -20.48 -7.32
N ALA A 85 -6.44 -19.63 -6.47
CA ALA A 85 -6.77 -18.25 -6.80
C ALA A 85 -5.51 -17.44 -7.17
N MET A 86 -4.43 -17.56 -6.40
CA MET A 86 -3.15 -16.94 -6.74
C MET A 86 -2.60 -17.43 -8.09
N ASN A 87 -2.70 -18.74 -8.36
CA ASN A 87 -2.25 -19.27 -9.63
C ASN A 87 -3.08 -18.70 -10.79
N ILE A 88 -4.40 -18.58 -10.64
CA ILE A 88 -5.26 -17.95 -11.64
C ILE A 88 -4.84 -16.49 -11.85
N MET A 89 -4.66 -15.71 -10.78
CA MET A 89 -4.23 -14.31 -10.89
C MET A 89 -2.88 -14.12 -11.57
N LEU A 90 -1.97 -15.09 -11.49
CA LEU A 90 -0.62 -15.01 -12.05
C LEU A 90 -0.45 -15.66 -13.42
N THR A 91 -1.42 -16.46 -13.87
CA THR A 91 -1.29 -17.26 -15.11
C THR A 91 -2.45 -17.07 -16.08
N ASP A 92 -3.61 -16.62 -15.59
CA ASP A 92 -4.76 -16.35 -16.45
C ASP A 92 -4.54 -15.00 -17.17
N PRO A 93 -4.42 -15.01 -18.52
CA PRO A 93 -4.14 -13.80 -19.28
C PRO A 93 -5.26 -12.76 -19.19
N ASP A 94 -6.51 -13.17 -19.01
CA ASP A 94 -7.65 -12.24 -18.95
C ASP A 94 -7.65 -11.49 -17.61
N VAL A 95 -7.40 -12.20 -16.51
CA VAL A 95 -7.28 -11.60 -15.17
C VAL A 95 -6.08 -10.67 -15.09
N LEU A 96 -4.96 -11.06 -15.68
CA LEU A 96 -3.77 -10.22 -15.77
C LEU A 96 -4.02 -8.96 -16.61
N ALA A 97 -4.73 -9.09 -17.73
CA ALA A 97 -5.08 -7.94 -18.57
C ALA A 97 -5.96 -6.94 -17.81
N ASP A 98 -6.98 -7.40 -17.10
CA ASP A 98 -7.84 -6.54 -16.29
C ASP A 98 -7.07 -5.86 -15.15
N TYR A 99 -6.20 -6.60 -14.46
CA TYR A 99 -5.35 -6.03 -13.41
C TYR A 99 -4.38 -4.98 -13.96
N VAL A 100 -3.72 -5.26 -15.08
CA VAL A 100 -2.78 -4.32 -15.73
C VAL A 100 -3.50 -3.09 -16.24
N ASN A 101 -4.67 -3.25 -16.87
CA ASN A 101 -5.49 -2.13 -17.34
C ASN A 101 -6.06 -1.31 -16.17
N GLY A 102 -6.39 -1.92 -15.05
CA GLY A 102 -6.77 -1.22 -13.83
C GLY A 102 -5.59 -0.46 -13.21
N PHE A 103 -4.42 -1.10 -13.16
CA PHE A 103 -3.22 -0.52 -12.57
C PHE A 103 -2.67 0.64 -13.40
N PHE A 104 -2.69 0.55 -14.73
CA PHE A 104 -2.25 1.59 -15.68
C PHE A 104 -3.41 2.34 -16.34
N GLY A 105 -4.61 2.29 -15.77
CA GLY A 105 -5.80 3.01 -16.26
C GLY A 105 -6.04 4.32 -15.51
N ALA A 106 -6.94 5.17 -15.99
CA ALA A 106 -7.17 6.50 -15.40
C ALA A 106 -7.41 6.56 -13.87
N ASN A 107 -7.83 5.45 -13.24
CA ASN A 107 -8.06 5.33 -11.79
C ASN A 107 -6.98 4.48 -11.06
N GLY A 108 -5.92 4.09 -11.76
CA GLY A 108 -4.84 3.28 -11.22
C GLY A 108 -3.94 4.08 -10.28
N PRO A 109 -3.19 3.40 -9.40
CA PRO A 109 -2.30 4.06 -8.43
C PRO A 109 -1.02 4.64 -9.06
N TYR A 110 -0.76 4.37 -10.34
CA TYR A 110 0.34 5.02 -11.06
C TYR A 110 0.03 6.50 -11.29
N PRO A 111 1.05 7.37 -11.33
CA PRO A 111 0.86 8.77 -11.63
C PRO A 111 0.40 8.94 -13.07
N THR A 112 -0.90 9.16 -13.26
CA THR A 112 -1.44 9.72 -14.49
C THR A 112 -1.07 11.20 -14.56
N PRO A 113 -0.73 11.74 -15.75
CA PRO A 113 -0.55 13.18 -15.92
C PRO A 113 -1.75 13.92 -15.34
N THR A 114 -1.49 14.92 -14.50
CA THR A 114 -2.58 15.74 -13.96
C THR A 114 -3.34 16.40 -15.11
N ALA A 115 -4.62 16.74 -14.91
CA ALA A 115 -5.39 17.42 -15.96
C ALA A 115 -4.70 18.70 -16.48
N ALA A 116 -3.96 19.40 -15.60
CA ALA A 116 -3.14 20.55 -15.96
C ALA A 116 -1.94 20.18 -16.84
N GLU A 117 -1.18 19.13 -16.51
CA GLU A 117 -0.07 18.65 -17.34
C GLU A 117 -0.55 18.10 -18.68
N ALA A 118 -1.65 17.35 -18.69
CA ALA A 118 -2.24 16.83 -19.93
C ALA A 118 -2.67 17.98 -20.87
N ALA A 119 -3.25 19.04 -20.31
CA ALA A 119 -3.58 20.25 -21.07
C ALA A 119 -2.33 20.93 -21.64
N ALA A 120 -1.28 21.10 -20.83
CA ALA A 120 -0.03 21.71 -21.27
C ALA A 120 0.67 20.90 -22.38
N ILE A 121 0.68 19.56 -22.26
CA ILE A 121 1.20 18.66 -23.30
C ILE A 121 0.38 18.80 -24.59
N ASN A 122 -0.94 18.87 -24.49
CA ASN A 122 -1.80 19.03 -25.65
C ASN A 122 -1.60 20.40 -26.34
N GLU A 123 -1.49 21.48 -25.56
CA GLU A 123 -1.18 22.82 -26.09
C GLU A 123 0.18 22.84 -26.81
N TYR A 124 1.19 22.17 -26.26
CA TYR A 124 2.50 22.05 -26.89
C TYR A 124 2.41 21.31 -28.23
N LEU A 125 1.73 20.16 -28.26
CA LEU A 125 1.53 19.37 -29.48
C LEU A 125 0.77 20.14 -30.56
N VAL A 126 -0.32 20.82 -30.18
CA VAL A 126 -1.11 21.65 -31.12
C VAL A 126 -0.26 22.79 -31.68
N ARG A 127 0.57 23.43 -30.84
CA ARG A 127 1.47 24.49 -31.28
C ARG A 127 2.53 23.99 -32.27
N GLU A 128 3.14 22.83 -32.01
CA GLU A 128 4.10 22.21 -32.92
C GLU A 128 3.48 21.88 -34.28
N GLN A 129 2.28 21.28 -34.28
CA GLN A 129 1.56 20.97 -35.52
C GLN A 129 1.29 22.23 -36.33
N PHE A 130 0.83 23.30 -35.69
CA PHE A 130 0.56 24.56 -36.35
C PHE A 130 1.84 25.23 -36.88
N ALA A 131 2.94 25.18 -36.14
CA ALA A 131 4.23 25.71 -36.57
C ALA A 131 4.76 24.97 -37.81
N ASN A 132 4.67 23.63 -37.82
CA ASN A 132 5.06 22.82 -38.97
C ASN A 132 4.17 23.09 -40.19
N GLU A 133 2.87 23.34 -39.99
CA GLU A 133 1.96 23.71 -41.07
C GLU A 133 2.32 25.07 -41.69
N ILE A 134 2.63 26.08 -40.86
CA ILE A 134 3.09 27.39 -41.34
C ILE A 134 4.40 27.26 -42.13
N ALA A 135 5.37 26.51 -41.61
CA ALA A 135 6.65 26.31 -42.30
C ALA A 135 6.46 25.68 -43.70
N GLN A 136 5.56 24.69 -43.82
CA GLN A 136 5.21 24.10 -45.11
C GLN A 136 4.48 25.07 -46.05
N GLN A 137 3.66 25.99 -45.51
CA GLN A 137 3.02 27.04 -46.31
C GLN A 137 4.02 28.10 -46.79
N GLU A 138 5.02 28.44 -45.98
CA GLU A 138 6.12 29.34 -46.37
C GLU A 138 7.02 28.71 -47.45
N GLU A 139 7.34 27.42 -47.35
CA GLU A 139 8.07 26.69 -48.39
C GLU A 139 7.29 26.57 -49.71
N ARG A 140 5.95 26.59 -49.66
CA ARG A 140 5.10 26.61 -50.86
C ARG A 140 5.09 27.95 -51.61
N GLY A 141 5.78 28.97 -51.09
CA GLY A 141 6.29 30.12 -51.83
C GLY A 141 5.29 30.87 -52.72
N VAL A 142 4.89 32.07 -52.30
CA VAL A 142 4.22 33.04 -53.19
C VAL A 142 5.19 33.42 -54.32
N PRO A 143 4.79 33.42 -55.61
CA PRO A 143 5.68 33.75 -56.73
C PRO A 143 6.37 35.10 -56.51
N SER A 144 7.68 35.18 -56.78
CA SER A 144 8.56 36.35 -56.54
C SER A 144 8.16 37.65 -57.26
N ASN A 145 7.04 37.65 -57.99
CA ASN A 145 6.52 38.79 -58.74
C ASN A 145 5.46 39.61 -57.99
N PHE A 146 5.13 39.25 -56.74
CA PHE A 146 4.25 40.05 -55.88
C PHE A 146 5.10 40.94 -54.94
N GLN A 147 5.42 42.17 -55.39
CA GLN A 147 5.87 43.22 -54.47
C GLN A 147 4.70 43.67 -53.59
N ARG A 148 4.86 43.57 -52.27
CA ARG A 148 3.94 44.16 -51.29
C ARG A 148 4.01 45.69 -51.42
N PRO A 149 2.90 46.39 -51.69
CA PRO A 149 2.89 47.85 -51.68
C PRO A 149 3.25 48.36 -50.29
N VAL A 150 4.33 49.14 -50.19
CA VAL A 150 4.73 49.87 -48.98
C VAL A 150 3.99 51.20 -48.98
N MET A 151 3.08 51.40 -48.02
CA MET A 151 2.61 52.73 -47.66
C MET A 151 3.48 53.25 -46.51
N ASP A 152 4.06 54.43 -46.68
CA ASP A 152 4.83 55.13 -45.65
C ASP A 152 3.86 55.60 -44.55
N MET A 153 4.14 55.24 -43.30
CA MET A 153 3.32 55.60 -42.15
C MET A 153 3.99 56.76 -41.41
N PRO A 154 3.49 58.00 -41.50
CA PRO A 154 4.06 59.10 -40.76
C PRO A 154 3.82 58.88 -39.25
N THR A 155 4.90 58.72 -38.50
CA THR A 155 4.87 58.54 -37.05
C THR A 155 4.58 59.90 -36.39
N PRO A 156 3.46 60.08 -35.67
CA PRO A 156 3.13 61.38 -35.09
C PRO A 156 4.01 61.69 -33.86
N GLY A 157 4.71 62.83 -33.88
CA GLY A 157 4.97 63.60 -32.66
C GLY A 157 6.28 63.40 -31.89
N ARG A 158 7.41 63.03 -32.52
CA ARG A 158 8.73 63.19 -31.88
C ARG A 158 9.76 63.82 -32.82
N GLN A 159 9.96 65.13 -32.67
CA GLN A 159 11.26 65.72 -32.98
C GLN A 159 12.26 65.19 -31.97
N GLN A 160 12.92 64.07 -32.29
CA GLN A 160 14.08 63.61 -31.54
C GLN A 160 15.25 64.55 -31.88
N SER A 161 15.59 65.43 -30.93
CA SER A 161 16.83 66.18 -30.98
C SER A 161 18.00 65.18 -30.94
N ALA A 162 18.66 64.96 -32.07
CA ALA A 162 19.78 64.03 -32.23
C ALA A 162 20.91 64.25 -31.21
N ALA A 163 21.04 65.47 -30.67
CA ALA A 163 21.98 65.81 -29.60
C ALA A 163 21.68 65.11 -28.26
N ASN A 164 20.41 64.83 -27.93
CA ASN A 164 20.05 64.13 -26.68
C ASN A 164 20.28 62.62 -26.77
N SER A 165 20.12 62.02 -27.95
CA SER A 165 20.43 60.60 -28.17
C SER A 165 21.94 60.34 -28.10
N PHE A 166 22.76 61.25 -28.64
CA PHE A 166 24.23 61.14 -28.62
C PHE A 166 24.81 60.98 -27.21
N TRP A 167 24.33 61.75 -26.22
CA TRP A 167 24.83 61.65 -24.83
C TRP A 167 24.38 60.37 -24.13
N GLY A 168 23.22 59.82 -24.48
CA GLY A 168 22.77 58.53 -23.98
C GLY A 168 23.68 57.39 -24.47
N ASP A 169 23.98 57.40 -25.78
CA ASP A 169 24.85 56.40 -26.41
C ASP A 169 26.31 56.55 -25.96
N PHE A 170 26.81 57.78 -25.83
CA PHE A 170 28.13 58.06 -25.25
C PHE A 170 28.24 57.57 -23.80
N SER A 171 27.21 57.77 -22.97
CA SER A 171 27.24 57.31 -21.57
C SER A 171 27.35 55.80 -21.48
N GLN A 172 26.60 55.07 -22.30
CA GLN A 172 26.67 53.60 -22.34
C GLN A 172 28.01 53.12 -22.90
N LEU A 173 28.56 53.78 -23.92
CA LEU A 173 29.87 53.46 -24.48
C LEU A 173 31.00 53.73 -23.48
N MET A 174 30.92 54.82 -22.71
CA MET A 174 31.85 55.13 -21.63
C MET A 174 31.82 54.09 -20.52
N ASP A 175 30.62 53.63 -20.11
CA ASP A 175 30.47 52.61 -19.06
C ASP A 175 31.05 51.25 -19.49
N ASN A 176 30.94 50.91 -20.78
CA ASN A 176 31.37 49.59 -21.27
C ASN A 176 32.80 49.59 -21.85
N ASN A 177 33.26 50.68 -22.45
CA ASN A 177 34.54 50.78 -23.17
C ASN A 177 35.14 52.20 -23.08
N PRO A 178 35.70 52.59 -21.92
CA PRO A 178 36.19 53.96 -21.69
C PRO A 178 37.35 54.35 -22.62
N GLU A 179 38.17 53.37 -23.03
CA GLU A 179 39.32 53.60 -23.92
C GLU A 179 38.94 53.97 -25.36
N ASN A 180 37.69 53.77 -25.78
CA ASN A 180 37.22 54.13 -27.13
C ASN A 180 36.22 55.30 -27.11
N ALA A 181 35.70 55.65 -25.93
CA ALA A 181 34.72 56.73 -25.76
C ALA A 181 35.27 58.11 -26.19
N TRP A 182 36.57 58.36 -26.03
CA TRP A 182 37.19 59.62 -26.45
C TRP A 182 37.20 59.81 -27.98
N GLN A 183 37.26 58.72 -28.76
CA GLN A 183 37.14 58.78 -30.23
C GLN A 183 35.69 59.09 -30.65
N TYR A 184 34.72 58.58 -29.89
CA TYR A 184 33.31 58.86 -30.12
C TYR A 184 32.97 60.32 -29.78
N LEU A 185 33.60 60.89 -28.76
CA LEU A 185 33.48 62.30 -28.40
C LEU A 185 34.09 63.24 -29.46
N SER A 186 35.22 62.86 -30.08
CA SER A 186 35.85 63.70 -31.10
C SER A 186 35.08 63.76 -32.42
N GLY A 187 34.20 62.78 -32.69
CA GLY A 187 33.28 62.77 -33.83
C GLY A 187 31.91 63.40 -33.57
N ALA A 188 31.69 64.02 -32.40
CA ALA A 188 30.39 64.52 -32.01
C ALA A 188 29.91 65.72 -32.86
N PRO A 189 28.61 65.80 -33.21
CA PRO A 189 28.07 66.93 -33.96
C PRO A 189 28.14 68.22 -33.12
N ALA A 190 28.43 69.36 -33.75
CA ALA A 190 28.62 70.66 -33.07
C ALA A 190 27.44 71.07 -32.16
N GLN A 191 26.24 70.63 -32.50
CA GLN A 191 25.00 70.84 -31.75
C GLN A 191 24.97 70.07 -30.42
N ALA A 192 25.69 68.95 -30.29
CA ALA A 192 25.81 68.19 -29.04
C ALA A 192 26.75 68.85 -28.02
N PHE A 193 27.73 69.63 -28.50
CA PHE A 193 28.56 70.47 -27.63
C PHE A 193 27.82 71.71 -27.14
N GLN A 194 26.99 72.32 -28.00
CA GLN A 194 26.15 73.46 -27.59
C GLN A 194 25.17 73.10 -26.46
N SER A 195 24.62 71.88 -26.47
CA SER A 195 23.74 71.41 -25.40
C SER A 195 24.45 71.20 -24.05
N LYS A 196 25.78 70.97 -24.05
CA LYS A 196 26.59 70.91 -22.82
C LYS A 196 27.07 72.28 -22.37
N MET A 197 27.35 73.19 -23.31
CA MET A 197 27.81 74.55 -22.98
C MET A 197 26.71 75.38 -22.29
N LEU A 198 25.45 75.14 -22.65
CA LEU A 198 24.28 75.78 -22.02
C LEU A 198 23.93 75.24 -20.62
N VAL A 199 24.63 74.20 -20.13
CA VAL A 199 24.34 73.54 -18.84
C VAL A 199 25.35 73.96 -17.75
N GLN A 200 26.35 74.79 -18.05
CA GLN A 200 27.39 75.21 -17.09
C GLN A 200 27.29 76.65 -16.54
N ASP A 201 26.29 77.44 -16.94
CA ASP A 201 25.98 78.71 -16.26
C ASP A 201 24.68 78.55 -15.47
N PHE A 202 24.76 78.02 -14.25
CA PHE A 202 24.02 78.37 -13.03
C PHE A 202 24.55 77.58 -11.83
#